data_AF-A0A917QQ34-F1
#
_entry.id   AF-A0A917QQ34-F1
#
_cell.length_a   1.000
_cell.length_b   1.000
_cell.length_c   1.000
_cell.angle_alpha   90.00
_cell.angle_beta   90.00
_cell.angle_gamma   90.00
#
_symmetry.space_group_name_H-M   'P 1'
#
loop_
_entity.id
_entity.type
_entity.pdbx_description
1 polymer ?
#
loop_
_entity_poly.entity_id
_entity_poly.type
_entity_poly.pdbx_seq_one_letter_code
_entity_poly.pdbx_strand_id
1 'polypeptide(L)' 'MHDAPIYDQLISERGDIPLQVRSEARRLQSELGWIADGGPSPAGRPPLSPAAPAPVPAPDSRAQQPGSQPGSQGWFA' A
#
# COMPACT_ATOMS: atom_id res chain seq x y z
N MET A 1 7.07 16.47 -19.37
CA MET A 1 5.88 15.79 -18.82
C MET A 1 5.94 16.03 -17.32
N HIS A 2 4.93 16.67 -16.72
CA HIS A 2 4.87 16.72 -15.26
C HIS A 2 4.49 15.31 -14.81
N ASP A 3 5.46 14.56 -14.27
CA ASP A 3 5.15 13.41 -13.42
C ASP A 3 4.15 13.90 -12.39
N ALA A 4 2.96 13.31 -12.39
CA ALA A 4 1.85 13.82 -11.62
C ALA A 4 2.14 13.54 -10.13
N PRO A 5 2.66 14.52 -9.36
CA PRO A 5 3.40 14.26 -8.13
C PRO A 5 2.48 13.70 -7.02
N ILE A 6 1.19 13.94 -7.15
CA ILE A 6 0.15 13.40 -6.28
C ILE A 6 0.04 11.87 -6.38
N TYR A 7 0.27 11.28 -7.55
CA TYR A 7 0.11 9.83 -7.74
C TYR A 7 1.22 9.05 -7.03
N ASP A 8 2.47 9.47 -7.14
CA ASP A 8 3.60 8.81 -6.47
C ASP A 8 3.46 8.85 -4.95
N GLN A 9 2.99 9.98 -4.41
CA GLN A 9 2.72 10.12 -2.98
C GLN A 9 1.56 9.20 -2.55
N LEU A 10 0.46 9.18 -3.29
CA LEU A 10 -0.68 8.31 -3.00
C LEU A 10 -0.29 6.83 -3.06
N ILE A 11 0.54 6.43 -4.04
CA ILE A 11 1.07 5.07 -4.15
C ILE A 11 1.96 4.73 -2.97
N SER A 12 2.80 5.66 -2.53
CA SER A 12 3.70 5.45 -1.39
C SER A 12 2.95 5.34 -0.06
N GLU A 13 1.89 6.14 0.13
CA GLU A 13 1.09 6.16 1.36
C GLU A 13 0.02 5.06 1.43
N ARG A 14 -0.55 4.66 0.29
CA ARG A 14 -1.74 3.79 0.22
C ARG A 14 -1.55 2.54 -0.64
N GLY A 15 -0.44 2.42 -1.35
CA GLY A 15 -0.21 1.40 -2.37
C GLY A 15 -0.78 1.79 -3.74
N ASP A 16 -0.39 1.05 -4.78
CA ASP A 16 -0.85 1.26 -6.16
C ASP A 16 -2.26 0.67 -6.38
N ILE A 17 -3.26 1.37 -5.84
CA ILE A 17 -4.67 1.01 -5.98
C ILE A 17 -5.11 0.93 -7.45
N PRO A 18 -4.73 1.86 -8.36
CA PRO A 18 -5.09 1.74 -9.78
C PRO A 18 -4.55 0.47 -10.45
N LEU A 19 -3.31 0.06 -10.18
CA LEU A 19 -2.77 -1.21 -10.68
C LEU A 19 -3.51 -2.41 -10.10
N GLN A 20 -3.81 -2.37 -8.80
CA GLN A 20 -4.57 -3.42 -8.13
C GLN A 20 -5.95 -3.64 -8.77
N VAL A 21 -6.71 -2.56 -8.97
CA VAL A 21 -8.04 -2.61 -9.60
C VAL A 21 -7.95 -3.16 -11.03
N ARG A 22 -6.96 -2.72 -11.81
CA ARG A 22 -6.75 -3.28 -13.17
C ARG A 22 -6.43 -4.76 -13.16
N SER A 23 -5.65 -5.21 -12.17
CA SER A 23 -5.28 -6.62 -12.04
C SER A 23 -6.49 -7.48 -11.68
N GLU A 24 -7.30 -7.03 -10.72
CA GLU A 24 -8.52 -7.75 -10.32
C GLU A 24 -9.58 -7.74 -11.43
N ALA A 25 -9.74 -6.61 -12.14
CA ALA A 25 -10.66 -6.55 -13.28
C ALA A 25 -10.30 -7.56 -14.37
N ARG A 26 -9.00 -7.73 -14.70
CA ARG A 26 -8.57 -8.76 -15.66
C ARG A 26 -8.81 -10.19 -15.14
N ARG A 27 -8.58 -10.43 -13.84
CA ARG A 27 -8.83 -11.72 -13.19
C ARG A 27 -10.31 -12.09 -13.31
N LEU A 28 -11.19 -11.18 -12.89
CA LEU A 28 -12.64 -11.35 -12.97
C LEU A 28 -13.11 -11.53 -14.42
N GLN A 29 -12.58 -10.76 -15.37
CA GLN A 29 -12.92 -10.91 -16.78
C GLN A 29 -12.57 -12.32 -17.31
N SER A 30 -11.41 -12.85 -16.92
CA SER A 30 -10.97 -14.19 -17.31
C SER A 30 -11.84 -15.28 -16.67
N GLU A 31 -12.19 -15.11 -15.40
CA GLU A 31 -13.07 -16.01 -14.66
C GLU A 31 -14.48 -16.05 -15.27
N LEU A 32 -15.04 -14.88 -15.59
CA LEU A 32 -16.35 -14.77 -16.25
C LEU A 32 -16.35 -15.39 -17.65
N GLY A 33 -15.30 -15.17 -18.44
CA GLY A 33 -15.17 -15.80 -19.76
C GLY A 33 -15.17 -17.32 -19.66
N TRP A 34 -14.38 -17.85 -18.75
CA TRP A 34 -14.28 -19.30 -18.53
C TRP A 34 -15.59 -19.92 -17.99
N ILE A 35 -16.36 -19.20 -17.16
CA ILE A 35 -17.70 -19.63 -16.73
C ILE A 35 -18.66 -19.65 -17.93
N ALA A 36 -18.62 -18.62 -18.77
CA ALA A 36 -19.47 -18.52 -19.96
C ALA A 36 -19.19 -19.64 -20.97
N ASP A 37 -17.92 -20.09 -21.06
CA ASP A 37 -17.49 -21.20 -21.92
C ASP A 37 -17.83 -22.59 -21.34
N GLY A 38 -18.52 -22.66 -20.19
CA GLY A 38 -18.93 -23.92 -19.56
C GLY A 38 -17.80 -24.67 -18.85
N GLY A 39 -16.73 -23.97 -18.47
CA GLY A 39 -15.61 -24.55 -17.74
C GLY A 39 -16.00 -25.09 -16.34
N PRO A 40 -15.36 -26.16 -15.86
CA PRO A 40 -15.71 -26.79 -14.57
C PRO A 40 -15.23 -25.96 -13.37
N SER A 41 -16.14 -25.25 -12.67
CA SER A 41 -15.90 -24.26 -11.58
C SER A 41 -14.57 -24.43 -10.80
N PRO A 42 -13.68 -23.40 -10.71
CA PRO A 42 -12.39 -23.53 -10.05
C PRO A 42 -12.66 -23.29 -8.56
N ALA A 43 -13.38 -24.22 -7.95
CA ALA A 43 -13.68 -24.20 -6.53
C ALA A 43 -12.35 -24.18 -5.76
N GLY A 44 -12.03 -23.05 -5.12
CA GLY A 44 -10.97 -23.00 -4.11
C GLY A 44 -9.75 -22.13 -4.41
N ARG A 45 -9.76 -21.21 -5.39
CA ARG A 45 -8.73 -20.16 -5.40
C ARG A 45 -9.07 -19.11 -4.33
N PRO A 46 -8.29 -18.97 -3.24
CA PRO A 46 -8.50 -17.86 -2.31
C PRO A 46 -8.32 -16.55 -3.09
N PRO A 47 -9.05 -15.47 -2.74
CA PRO A 47 -8.74 -14.15 -3.26
C PRO A 47 -7.25 -13.91 -2.98
N LEU A 48 -6.47 -13.53 -4.00
CA LEU A 48 -5.13 -13.04 -3.75
C LEU A 48 -5.32 -11.80 -2.88
N SER A 49 -5.09 -11.93 -1.57
CA SER A 49 -4.99 -10.77 -0.70
C SER A 49 -4.00 -9.82 -1.36
N PRO A 50 -4.31 -8.50 -1.37
CA PRO A 50 -3.31 -7.47 -1.60
C PRO A 50 -2.00 -7.91 -0.98
N ALA A 51 -0.95 -8.08 -1.79
CA ALA A 51 0.38 -8.31 -1.24
C ALA A 51 0.61 -7.19 -0.22
N ALA A 52 0.64 -7.56 1.06
CA ALA A 52 0.88 -6.59 2.11
C ALA A 52 2.21 -5.91 1.76
N PRO A 53 2.32 -4.57 1.88
CA PRO A 53 3.59 -3.90 1.69
C PRO A 53 4.62 -4.60 2.57
N ALA A 54 5.82 -4.86 2.01
CA ALA A 54 6.90 -5.50 2.74
C ALA A 54 7.10 -4.78 4.09
N PRO A 55 7.38 -5.51 5.20
CA PRO A 55 7.61 -4.88 6.48
C PRO A 55 8.79 -3.92 6.33
N VAL A 56 8.50 -2.61 6.39
CA VAL A 56 9.52 -1.59 6.54
C VAL A 56 10.25 -1.86 7.87
N PRO A 57 11.59 -1.95 7.90
CA PRO A 57 12.30 -2.08 9.15
C PRO A 57 11.93 -0.90 10.05
N ALA A 58 11.53 -1.21 11.27
CA ALA A 58 11.12 -0.21 12.25
C ALA A 58 12.24 0.84 12.41
N PRO A 59 11.91 2.15 12.47
CA PRO A 59 12.92 3.16 12.75
C PRO A 59 13.54 2.86 14.12
N ASP A 60 14.87 2.86 14.15
CA ASP A 60 15.70 2.58 15.31
C ASP A 60 15.29 3.51 16.47
N SER A 61 14.57 2.98 17.46
CA SER A 61 14.11 3.71 18.65
C SER A 61 15.25 4.33 19.47
N ARG A 62 16.50 4.05 19.11
CA ARG A 62 17.71 4.55 19.76
C ARG A 62 17.96 6.05 19.52
N ALA A 63 17.32 6.68 18.53
CA ALA A 63 17.46 8.13 18.29
C ALA A 63 16.60 9.02 19.21
N GLN A 64 15.67 8.45 19.99
CA GLN A 64 14.76 9.21 20.85
C GLN A 64 15.21 9.31 22.33
N GLN A 65 16.50 9.15 22.63
CA GLN A 65 16.98 9.52 23.97
C GLN A 65 16.78 11.03 24.15
N PRO A 66 15.95 11.49 25.10
CA PRO A 66 15.85 12.90 25.44
C PRO A 66 17.08 13.24 26.29
N GLY A 67 18.20 13.44 25.60
CA GLY A 67 19.42 13.97 26.17
C GLY A 67 19.22 15.46 26.45
N SER A 68 19.08 15.80 27.73
CA SER A 68 19.53 17.02 28.38
C SER A 68 19.70 18.24 27.49
N GLN A 69 18.68 19.09 27.39
CA GLN A 69 18.81 20.43 26.82
C GLN A 69 19.15 21.42 27.94
N PRO A 70 20.38 21.97 28.00
CA PRO A 70 20.68 23.06 28.92
C PRO A 70 20.24 24.38 28.28
N GLY A 71 19.36 25.09 28.99
CA GLY A 71 19.18 26.54 28.84
C GLY A 71 18.42 27.01 27.59
N SER A 72 17.14 27.29 27.73
CA SER A 72 16.54 28.50 27.16
C SER A 72 15.30 28.88 27.96
N GLN A 73 15.53 29.79 28.91
CA GLN A 73 14.46 30.55 29.56
C GLN A 73 13.94 31.59 28.56
N GLY A 74 12.63 31.86 28.62
CA GLY A 74 12.06 33.12 28.14
C GLY A 74 11.01 33.00 27.04
N TRP A 75 9.76 32.72 27.44
CA TRP A 75 8.55 33.33 26.86
C TRP A 75 7.30 32.90 27.67
N PHE A 76 7.17 33.39 28.90
CA PHE A 76 5.85 33.44 29.54
C PHE A 76 5.39 34.90 29.52
N ALA A 77 4.30 35.12 28.79
CA ALA A 77 3.41 36.26 28.94
C ALA A 77 2.53 36.07 30.19
#